data_AF-A0A6A4JHF4-F1
#
_entry.id   AF-A0A6A4JHF4-F1
#
_cell.length_a   1.000
_cell.length_b   1.000
_cell.length_c   1.000
_cell.angle_alpha   90.00
_cell.angle_beta   90.00
_cell.angle_gamma   90.00
#
_symmetry.space_group_name_H-M   'P 1'
#
loop_
_entity.id
_entity.type
_entity.pdbx_description
1 polymer ?
#
loop_
_entity_poly.entity_id
_entity_poly.type
_entity_poly.pdbx_seq_one_letter_code
_entity_poly.pdbx_strand_id
1 'polypeptide(L)'
;MQFLSALVLVASVSVGHCVPINNALPTADQIKELIGASVLFYNSALPNTSSVPQPSFVNERLRIPEVDTDITVTGKNGKAYGINQVLFGRYEFDASTLATKFRLSNLNLTRVYDIEVEGKLFGHKVSGEGVIRQEVLGEGYDVSNLRFEEINNSLQIASLELNLPLGNVIVDLEGITVDGISVQQLEKLIENYLLTKFDETKEEQSKMIGDMIKSQFNKSWTGYSTDEVIQWLRDHTNGSGQMEFIQKHINSFARVL
;
A
#
# COMPACT_ATOMS: atom_id res chain seq x y z
N MET A 1 -8.24 -2.07 -5.95
CA MET A 1 -6.79 -1.87 -6.13
C MET A 1 -6.35 -0.41 -6.27
N GLN A 2 -7.25 0.59 -6.37
CA GLN A 2 -6.87 2.00 -6.51
C GLN A 2 -6.59 2.75 -5.18
N PHE A 3 -6.94 2.18 -4.02
CA PHE A 3 -6.82 2.87 -2.72
C PHE A 3 -5.42 2.76 -2.08
N LEU A 4 -4.68 1.68 -2.35
CA LEU A 4 -3.29 1.53 -1.91
C LEU A 4 -2.31 2.32 -2.81
N SER A 5 -2.66 2.52 -4.07
CA SER A 5 -1.99 3.47 -4.97
C SER A 5 -2.07 4.90 -4.41
N ALA A 6 -3.20 5.26 -3.78
CA ALA A 6 -3.43 6.58 -3.21
C ALA A 6 -2.53 6.87 -2.00
N LEU A 7 -2.22 5.88 -1.16
CA LEU A 7 -1.39 6.10 0.04
C LEU A 7 0.09 6.35 -0.29
N VAL A 8 0.55 5.88 -1.46
CA VAL A 8 1.87 6.23 -2.02
C VAL A 8 1.80 7.52 -2.86
N LEU A 9 0.63 7.83 -3.45
CA LEU A 9 0.38 9.07 -4.21
C LEU A 9 0.11 10.31 -3.33
N VAL A 10 -0.31 10.17 -2.07
CA VAL A 10 -0.55 11.33 -1.18
C VAL A 10 0.76 12.01 -0.75
N ALA A 11 1.91 11.35 -0.96
CA ALA A 11 3.24 11.98 -0.86
C ALA A 11 3.70 12.71 -2.14
N SER A 12 2.93 12.64 -3.22
CA SER A 12 3.32 13.17 -4.54
C SER A 12 2.61 14.45 -4.97
N VAL A 13 1.91 15.14 -4.06
CA VAL A 13 1.28 16.43 -4.38
C VAL A 13 2.03 17.57 -3.69
N SER A 14 2.70 18.35 -4.54
CA SER A 14 3.17 19.74 -4.34
C SER A 14 4.64 19.93 -3.99
N VAL A 15 5.56 19.80 -4.95
CA VAL A 15 6.79 20.63 -4.89
C VAL A 15 6.96 21.42 -6.16
N GLY A 16 6.76 22.73 -6.02
CA GLY A 16 7.03 23.77 -7.01
C GLY A 16 7.92 24.85 -6.40
N HIS A 17 9.09 25.07 -7.02
CA HIS A 17 9.90 26.30 -7.14
C HIS A 17 11.25 26.41 -6.39
N CYS A 18 12.31 26.34 -7.23
CA CYS A 18 13.53 27.18 -7.33
C CYS A 18 14.50 27.31 -6.13
N VAL A 19 15.70 26.70 -6.20
CA VAL A 19 17.06 27.34 -6.15
C VAL A 19 18.14 26.35 -6.72
N PRO A 20 19.49 26.50 -6.63
CA PRO A 20 20.41 25.98 -7.65
C PRO A 20 21.10 24.65 -7.29
N ILE A 21 21.90 24.23 -8.26
CA ILE A 21 22.12 22.89 -8.82
C ILE A 21 23.53 22.39 -8.43
N ASN A 22 23.67 21.24 -7.75
CA ASN A 22 24.96 20.62 -7.43
C ASN A 22 24.99 19.11 -7.78
N ASN A 23 26.10 18.63 -8.36
CA ASN A 23 26.24 17.26 -8.87
C ASN A 23 26.97 16.38 -7.84
N ALA A 24 26.26 15.66 -6.97
CA ALA A 24 26.87 14.64 -6.11
C ALA A 24 25.93 13.44 -5.90
N LEU A 25 26.47 12.23 -5.72
CA LEU A 25 25.66 11.15 -5.16
C LEU A 25 25.21 11.54 -3.74
N PRO A 26 23.95 11.26 -3.34
CA PRO A 26 23.50 11.53 -1.98
C PRO A 26 24.42 10.83 -0.97
N THR A 27 24.87 11.57 0.04
CA THR A 27 25.69 11.01 1.11
C THR A 27 24.87 10.03 1.96
N ALA A 28 25.56 9.15 2.69
CA ALA A 28 24.91 8.20 3.60
C ALA A 28 24.01 8.90 4.65
N ASP A 29 24.42 10.07 5.15
CA ASP A 29 23.64 10.83 6.13
C ASP A 29 22.43 11.50 5.48
N GLN A 30 22.57 12.05 4.28
CA GLN A 30 21.43 12.55 3.49
C GLN A 30 20.40 11.45 3.19
N ILE A 31 20.83 10.23 2.87
CA ILE A 31 19.91 9.11 2.63
C ILE A 31 19.15 8.75 3.91
N LYS A 32 19.82 8.70 5.07
CA LYS A 32 19.14 8.44 6.35
C LYS A 32 18.13 9.53 6.68
N GLU A 33 18.49 10.80 6.46
CA GLU A 33 17.59 11.94 6.70
C GLU A 33 16.39 11.92 5.76
N LEU A 34 16.59 11.63 4.48
CA LEU A 34 15.55 11.49 3.48
C LEU A 34 14.54 10.40 3.87
N ILE A 35 15.02 9.23 4.28
CA ILE A 35 14.14 8.14 4.70
C ILE A 35 13.38 8.52 5.98
N GLY A 36 14.06 9.10 6.97
CA GLY A 36 13.42 9.54 8.21
C GLY A 36 12.31 10.57 7.95
N ALA A 37 12.59 11.59 7.14
CA ALA A 37 11.62 12.60 6.76
C ALA A 37 10.45 12.01 5.96
N SER A 38 10.71 11.04 5.07
CA SER A 38 9.68 10.37 4.27
C SER A 38 8.72 9.55 5.15
N VAL A 39 9.25 8.80 6.12
CA VAL A 39 8.43 8.01 7.06
C VAL A 39 7.55 8.92 7.92
N LEU A 40 8.09 10.06 8.34
CA LEU A 40 7.35 11.06 9.12
C LEU A 40 6.23 11.71 8.33
N PHE A 41 6.55 12.19 7.13
CA PHE A 41 5.56 12.73 6.21
C PHE A 41 4.44 11.70 5.98
N TYR A 42 4.80 10.46 5.68
CA TYR A 42 3.85 9.37 5.48
C TYR A 42 2.94 9.15 6.68
N ASN A 43 3.49 9.05 7.90
CA ASN A 43 2.69 8.91 9.11
C ASN A 43 1.76 10.11 9.36
N SER A 44 2.22 11.33 9.04
CA SER A 44 1.39 12.54 9.17
C SER A 44 0.28 12.62 8.14
N ALA A 45 0.46 11.95 6.99
CA ALA A 45 -0.52 11.87 5.91
C ALA A 45 -1.55 10.74 6.12
N LEU A 46 -1.35 9.85 7.11
CA LEU A 46 -2.33 8.83 7.45
C LEU A 46 -3.64 9.48 7.91
N PRO A 47 -4.80 8.90 7.57
CA PRO A 47 -6.07 9.42 8.04
C PRO A 47 -6.14 9.47 9.58
N ASN A 48 -6.63 10.58 10.13
CA ASN A 48 -6.91 10.71 11.56
C ASN A 48 -8.04 9.78 12.03
N THR A 49 -8.80 9.19 11.10
CA THR A 49 -9.87 8.25 11.38
C THR A 49 -9.43 6.83 11.07
N SER A 50 -9.86 5.88 11.92
CA SER A 50 -9.65 4.45 11.67
C SER A 50 -10.58 3.86 10.62
N SER A 51 -11.57 4.64 10.16
CA SER A 51 -12.53 4.22 9.14
C SER A 51 -12.79 5.28 8.10
N VAL A 52 -13.06 4.86 6.86
CA VAL A 52 -13.53 5.71 5.76
C VAL A 52 -14.70 5.08 5.03
N PRO A 53 -15.67 5.88 4.56
CA PRO A 53 -16.69 5.39 3.65
C PRO A 53 -16.06 4.90 2.34
N GLN A 54 -16.67 3.88 1.74
CA GLN A 54 -16.30 3.35 0.44
C GLN A 54 -17.40 3.64 -0.58
N PRO A 55 -17.06 3.82 -1.86
CA PRO A 55 -18.05 4.04 -2.90
C PRO A 55 -18.97 2.83 -3.05
N SER A 56 -20.26 3.09 -3.26
CA SER A 56 -21.24 2.09 -3.66
C SER A 56 -21.00 1.67 -5.11
N PHE A 57 -21.47 0.48 -5.47
CA PHE A 57 -21.45 -0.07 -6.82
C PHE A 57 -22.77 -0.80 -7.09
N VAL A 58 -23.25 -0.77 -8.34
CA VAL A 58 -24.60 -1.22 -8.68
C VAL A 58 -24.55 -2.11 -9.92
N ASN A 59 -25.13 -3.30 -9.82
CA ASN A 59 -25.20 -4.28 -10.90
C ASN A 59 -23.83 -4.56 -11.55
N GLU A 60 -22.78 -4.56 -10.74
CA GLU A 60 -21.44 -4.92 -11.22
C GLU A 60 -21.43 -6.40 -11.55
N ARG A 61 -21.04 -6.72 -12.78
CA ARG A 61 -20.97 -8.10 -13.24
C ARG A 61 -19.55 -8.61 -13.17
N LEU A 62 -19.33 -9.66 -12.39
CA LEU A 62 -18.08 -10.39 -12.33
C LEU A 62 -18.23 -11.71 -13.09
N ARG A 63 -17.41 -11.90 -14.13
CA ARG A 63 -17.35 -13.14 -14.90
C ARG A 63 -15.94 -13.68 -14.91
N ILE A 64 -15.77 -14.89 -14.39
CA ILE A 64 -14.49 -15.62 -14.34
C ILE A 64 -14.77 -17.04 -14.87
N PRO A 65 -14.67 -17.25 -16.19
CA PRO A 65 -15.02 -18.52 -16.83
C PRO A 65 -14.23 -19.72 -16.29
N GLU A 66 -12.97 -19.52 -15.93
CA GLU A 66 -12.04 -20.57 -15.48
C GLU A 66 -12.50 -21.26 -14.19
N VAL A 67 -13.28 -20.55 -13.38
CA VAL A 67 -13.86 -21.04 -12.13
C VAL A 67 -15.39 -20.95 -12.15
N ASP A 68 -15.98 -20.98 -13.35
CA ASP A 68 -17.43 -21.07 -13.55
C ASP A 68 -18.23 -20.04 -12.71
N THR A 69 -17.73 -18.81 -12.74
CA THR A 69 -18.29 -17.67 -12.01
C THR A 69 -18.88 -16.66 -12.99
N ASP A 70 -20.14 -16.30 -12.75
CA ASP A 70 -20.90 -15.27 -13.47
C ASP A 70 -21.96 -14.73 -12.51
N ILE A 71 -21.64 -13.63 -11.83
CA ILE A 71 -22.44 -13.06 -10.75
C ILE A 71 -22.66 -11.57 -11.01
N THR A 72 -23.83 -11.09 -10.61
CA THR A 72 -24.14 -9.66 -10.48
C THR A 72 -24.17 -9.29 -9.01
N VAL A 73 -23.49 -8.19 -8.66
CA VAL A 73 -23.40 -7.72 -7.28
C VAL A 73 -23.70 -6.22 -7.23
N THR A 74 -24.54 -5.84 -6.27
CA THR A 74 -24.71 -4.46 -5.84
C THR A 74 -24.18 -4.34 -4.41
N GLY A 75 -23.41 -3.29 -4.13
CA GLY A 75 -22.85 -3.01 -2.82
C GLY A 75 -23.12 -1.57 -2.40
N LYS A 76 -23.62 -1.37 -1.19
CA LYS A 76 -23.93 -0.05 -0.62
C LYS A 76 -23.40 0.08 0.81
N ASN A 77 -23.42 1.31 1.31
CA ASN A 77 -23.01 1.65 2.69
C ASN A 77 -21.60 1.15 3.06
N GLY A 78 -20.71 1.06 2.07
CA GLY A 78 -19.39 0.49 2.24
C GLY A 78 -18.56 1.27 3.26
N LYS A 79 -17.83 0.54 4.11
CA LYS A 79 -16.86 1.12 5.04
C LYS A 79 -15.59 0.29 5.06
N ALA A 80 -14.44 0.97 5.06
CA ALA A 80 -13.15 0.36 5.35
C ALA A 80 -12.71 0.76 6.76
N TYR A 81 -12.10 -0.18 7.49
CA TYR A 81 -11.55 -0.01 8.83
C TYR A 81 -10.07 -0.42 8.85
N GLY A 82 -9.30 0.15 9.78
CA GLY A 82 -7.86 -0.15 9.93
C GLY A 82 -6.96 0.63 8.95
N ILE A 83 -7.50 1.61 8.23
CA ILE A 83 -6.77 2.39 7.22
C ILE A 83 -5.61 3.23 7.78
N ASN A 84 -5.63 3.52 9.08
CA ASN A 84 -4.63 4.30 9.78
C ASN A 84 -3.63 3.43 10.56
N GLN A 85 -3.74 2.10 10.43
CA GLN A 85 -2.92 1.13 11.17
C GLN A 85 -1.75 0.63 10.32
N VAL A 86 -0.97 1.56 9.76
CA VAL A 86 0.27 1.20 9.05
C VAL A 86 1.44 1.23 10.02
N LEU A 87 2.16 0.12 10.08
CA LEU A 87 3.37 -0.03 10.87
C LEU A 87 4.61 0.05 9.99
N PHE A 88 5.57 0.85 10.43
CA PHE A 88 6.93 0.83 9.93
C PHE A 88 7.75 -0.15 10.77
N GLY A 89 8.06 -1.32 10.22
CA GLY A 89 8.63 -2.43 10.99
C GLY A 89 10.15 -2.49 10.93
N ARG A 90 10.69 -2.90 9.78
CA ARG A 90 12.12 -3.13 9.56
C ARG A 90 12.70 -1.92 8.84
N TYR A 91 13.89 -1.47 9.24
CA TYR A 91 14.72 -0.53 8.50
C TYR A 91 16.17 -0.99 8.58
N GLU A 92 16.82 -1.11 7.42
CA GLU A 92 18.23 -1.45 7.30
C GLU A 92 18.85 -0.53 6.26
N PHE A 93 20.06 -0.05 6.56
CA PHE A 93 20.84 0.77 5.66
C PHE A 93 22.24 0.18 5.54
N ASP A 94 22.61 -0.23 4.32
CA ASP A 94 23.94 -0.70 4.01
C ASP A 94 24.78 0.47 3.49
N ALA A 95 25.71 0.93 4.32
CA ALA A 95 26.59 2.06 3.97
C ALA A 95 27.55 1.76 2.82
N SER A 96 27.87 0.48 2.56
CA SER A 96 28.80 0.09 1.50
C SER A 96 28.16 0.18 0.11
N THR A 97 26.86 -0.09 0.03
CA THR A 97 26.09 -0.05 -1.22
C THR A 97 25.11 1.12 -1.32
N LEU A 98 25.00 1.91 -0.23
CA LEU A 98 23.98 2.95 -0.02
C LEU A 98 22.55 2.44 -0.18
N ALA A 99 22.35 1.13 -0.02
CA ALA A 99 21.04 0.50 -0.18
C ALA A 99 20.24 0.60 1.11
N THR A 100 19.00 1.04 0.97
CA THR A 100 17.99 1.01 2.03
C THR A 100 17.06 -0.16 1.83
N LYS A 101 16.67 -0.78 2.94
CA LYS A 101 15.60 -1.76 3.01
C LYS A 101 14.63 -1.35 4.12
N PHE A 102 13.33 -1.43 3.86
CA PHE A 102 12.34 -1.26 4.90
C PHE A 102 11.06 -2.05 4.66
N ARG A 103 10.23 -2.16 5.70
CA ARG A 103 8.91 -2.81 5.62
C ARG A 103 7.82 -1.90 6.14
N LEU A 104 6.80 -1.69 5.32
CA LEU A 104 5.50 -1.16 5.72
C LEU A 104 4.51 -2.31 5.84
N SER A 105 3.66 -2.31 6.86
CA SER A 105 2.63 -3.34 7.02
C SER A 105 1.34 -2.76 7.55
N ASN A 106 0.24 -3.09 6.89
CA ASN A 106 -1.09 -2.91 7.43
C ASN A 106 -1.48 -4.20 8.15
N LEU A 107 -1.74 -4.11 9.46
CA LEU A 107 -2.02 -5.29 10.28
C LEU A 107 -3.35 -5.94 9.89
N ASN A 108 -4.39 -5.11 9.74
CA ASN A 108 -5.72 -5.57 9.39
C ASN A 108 -6.47 -4.46 8.65
N LEU A 109 -6.82 -4.72 7.40
CA LEU A 109 -7.74 -3.90 6.63
C LEU A 109 -9.07 -4.66 6.51
N THR A 110 -10.12 -4.13 7.15
CA THR A 110 -11.47 -4.70 7.03
C THR A 110 -12.32 -3.86 6.10
N ARG A 111 -13.06 -4.49 5.19
CA ARG A 111 -14.08 -3.85 4.36
C ARG A 111 -15.42 -4.50 4.63
N VAL A 112 -16.45 -3.69 4.80
CA VAL A 112 -17.82 -4.14 5.03
C VAL A 112 -18.75 -3.45 4.05
N TYR A 113 -19.64 -4.20 3.43
CA TYR A 113 -20.70 -3.69 2.56
C TYR A 113 -22.02 -4.40 2.85
N ASP A 114 -23.12 -3.66 2.72
CA ASP A 114 -24.42 -4.27 2.50
C ASP A 114 -24.47 -4.68 1.03
N ILE A 115 -24.82 -5.93 0.74
CA ILE A 115 -24.78 -6.51 -0.60
C ILE A 115 -26.12 -7.07 -1.04
N GLU A 116 -26.33 -7.03 -2.35
CA GLU A 116 -27.32 -7.83 -3.08
C GLU A 116 -26.55 -8.62 -4.14
N VAL A 117 -26.78 -9.93 -4.18
CA VAL A 117 -26.08 -10.86 -5.08
C VAL A 117 -27.09 -11.71 -5.82
N GLU A 118 -26.82 -11.97 -7.10
CA GLU A 118 -27.54 -12.97 -7.91
C GLU A 118 -26.61 -13.52 -8.98
N GLY A 119 -26.62 -14.84 -9.12
CA GLY A 119 -25.94 -15.53 -10.22
C GLY A 119 -25.20 -16.75 -9.73
N LYS A 120 -23.94 -16.88 -10.15
CA LYS A 120 -23.17 -18.09 -9.96
C LYS A 120 -21.75 -17.78 -9.50
N LEU A 121 -21.33 -18.42 -8.42
CA LEU A 121 -19.96 -18.39 -7.89
C LEU A 121 -19.43 -19.82 -7.80
N PHE A 122 -18.27 -20.08 -8.40
CA PHE A 122 -17.60 -21.40 -8.33
C PHE A 122 -18.48 -22.59 -8.72
N GLY A 123 -19.36 -22.44 -9.72
CA GLY A 123 -20.29 -23.52 -10.08
C GLY A 123 -21.63 -23.49 -9.32
N HIS A 124 -21.72 -22.74 -8.23
CA HIS A 124 -22.88 -22.74 -7.33
C HIS A 124 -23.76 -21.52 -7.56
N LYS A 125 -25.08 -21.73 -7.61
CA LYS A 125 -26.03 -20.62 -7.66
C LYS A 125 -26.00 -19.90 -6.31
N VAL A 126 -25.89 -18.57 -6.34
CA VAL A 126 -25.88 -17.71 -5.16
C VAL A 126 -26.89 -16.60 -5.35
N SER A 127 -27.67 -16.32 -4.31
CA SER A 127 -28.62 -15.21 -4.30
C SER A 127 -28.90 -14.68 -2.91
N GLY A 128 -29.32 -13.42 -2.83
CA GLY A 128 -29.85 -12.82 -1.59
C GLY A 128 -29.34 -11.41 -1.32
N GLU A 129 -29.84 -10.85 -0.23
CA GLU A 129 -29.43 -9.56 0.31
C GLU A 129 -28.87 -9.76 1.72
N GLY A 130 -27.74 -9.12 2.01
CA GLY A 130 -27.09 -9.28 3.30
C GLY A 130 -25.83 -8.45 3.44
N VAL A 131 -24.82 -8.99 4.13
CA VAL A 131 -23.59 -8.27 4.46
C VAL A 131 -22.39 -9.11 4.05
N ILE A 132 -21.42 -8.47 3.40
CA ILE A 132 -20.07 -9.03 3.20
C ILE A 132 -19.09 -8.30 4.10
N ARG A 133 -18.28 -9.06 4.82
CA ARG A 133 -17.09 -8.59 5.52
C ARG A 133 -15.87 -9.27 4.94
N GLN A 134 -14.90 -8.48 4.50
CA GLN A 134 -13.60 -8.95 4.02
C GLN A 134 -12.51 -8.40 4.94
N GLU A 135 -11.72 -9.28 5.55
CA GLU A 135 -10.54 -8.91 6.32
C GLU A 135 -9.28 -9.31 5.56
N VAL A 136 -8.37 -8.36 5.39
CA VAL A 136 -7.07 -8.56 4.75
C VAL A 136 -6.01 -8.41 5.83
N LEU A 137 -5.29 -9.49 6.10
CA LEU A 137 -4.32 -9.58 7.20
C LEU A 137 -2.90 -9.59 6.67
N GLY A 138 -2.06 -8.76 7.29
CA GLY A 138 -0.62 -8.74 7.01
C GLY A 138 -0.25 -8.29 5.60
N GLU A 139 -1.10 -7.48 4.97
CA GLU A 139 -0.77 -6.77 3.72
C GLU A 139 0.38 -5.79 3.98
N GLY A 140 1.30 -5.66 3.04
CA GLY A 140 2.39 -4.70 3.21
C GLY A 140 3.23 -4.46 1.98
N TYR A 141 4.34 -3.75 2.20
CA TYR A 141 5.36 -3.44 1.22
C TYR A 141 6.72 -3.75 1.84
N ASP A 142 7.37 -4.77 1.31
CA ASP A 142 8.77 -5.07 1.60
C ASP A 142 9.61 -4.41 0.51
N VAL A 143 10.26 -3.30 0.87
CA VAL A 143 11.14 -2.55 -0.02
C VAL A 143 12.58 -2.97 0.23
N SER A 144 13.27 -3.43 -0.81
CA SER A 144 14.71 -3.74 -0.79
C SER A 144 15.45 -2.99 -1.88
N ASN A 145 16.78 -2.94 -1.74
CA ASN A 145 17.68 -2.36 -2.73
C ASN A 145 17.26 -0.92 -3.16
N LEU A 146 16.65 -0.16 -2.26
CA LEU A 146 16.28 1.22 -2.52
C LEU A 146 17.55 2.07 -2.50
N ARG A 147 17.92 2.60 -3.66
CA ARG A 147 19.09 3.46 -3.82
C ARG A 147 18.70 4.75 -4.51
N PHE A 148 19.40 5.81 -4.14
CA PHE A 148 19.22 7.12 -4.70
C PHE A 148 20.47 7.54 -5.45
N GLU A 149 20.27 8.37 -6.46
CA GLU A 149 21.31 9.04 -7.21
C GLU A 149 20.86 10.49 -7.49
N GLU A 150 21.80 11.35 -7.88
CA GLU A 150 21.44 12.64 -8.45
C GLU A 150 21.77 12.65 -9.94
N ILE A 151 20.76 12.87 -10.77
CA ILE A 151 20.92 13.05 -12.22
C ILE A 151 20.48 14.45 -12.56
N ASN A 152 21.36 15.21 -13.23
CA ASN A 152 21.11 16.62 -13.54
C ASN A 152 20.64 17.40 -12.31
N ASN A 153 21.23 17.11 -11.14
CA ASN A 153 20.98 17.82 -9.88
C ASN A 153 19.54 17.63 -9.37
N SER A 154 18.91 16.54 -9.80
CA SER A 154 17.61 16.09 -9.32
C SER A 154 17.81 14.77 -8.58
N LEU A 155 17.27 14.65 -7.37
CA LEU A 155 17.17 13.37 -6.67
C LEU A 155 16.37 12.39 -7.52
N GLN A 156 16.90 11.17 -7.68
CA GLN A 156 16.27 10.09 -8.42
C GLN A 156 16.40 8.79 -7.63
N ILE A 157 15.39 7.93 -7.75
CA ILE A 157 15.46 6.52 -7.35
C ILE A 157 16.24 5.78 -8.43
N ALA A 158 17.48 5.38 -8.11
CA ALA A 158 18.34 4.59 -8.99
C ALA A 158 17.85 3.14 -9.09
N SER A 159 17.53 2.53 -7.94
CA SER A 159 16.97 1.18 -7.86
C SER A 159 15.93 1.10 -6.75
N LEU A 160 14.95 0.22 -6.96
CA LEU A 160 13.91 -0.12 -6.00
C LEU A 160 13.44 -1.53 -6.33
N GLU A 161 13.53 -2.43 -5.38
CA GLU A 161 12.87 -3.74 -5.42
C GLU A 161 11.71 -3.71 -4.44
N LEU A 162 10.56 -4.16 -4.91
CA LEU A 162 9.36 -4.27 -4.10
C LEU A 162 8.94 -5.74 -4.06
N ASN A 163 8.50 -6.17 -2.89
CA ASN A 163 7.77 -7.41 -2.68
C ASN A 163 6.49 -7.11 -1.89
N LEU A 164 5.38 -7.65 -2.35
CA LEU A 164 4.07 -7.51 -1.70
C LEU A 164 3.81 -8.73 -0.81
N PRO A 165 3.95 -8.61 0.52
CA PRO A 165 3.42 -9.61 1.44
C PRO A 165 1.88 -9.50 1.56
N LEU A 166 1.23 -10.65 1.61
CA LEU A 166 -0.15 -10.81 2.07
C LEU A 166 -0.16 -12.04 2.98
N GLY A 167 -0.68 -11.88 4.20
CA GLY A 167 -0.73 -12.97 5.17
C GLY A 167 -1.94 -13.86 4.93
N ASN A 168 -3.14 -13.28 5.03
CA ASN A 168 -4.38 -14.02 4.84
C ASN A 168 -5.52 -13.11 4.36
N VAL A 169 -6.56 -13.72 3.80
CA VAL A 169 -7.85 -13.07 3.52
C VAL A 169 -8.93 -13.89 4.21
N ILE A 170 -9.82 -13.22 4.93
CA ILE A 170 -11.00 -13.83 5.56
C ILE A 170 -12.23 -13.20 4.93
N VAL A 171 -13.21 -14.02 4.57
CA VAL A 171 -14.48 -13.57 4.01
C VAL A 171 -15.62 -14.13 4.86
N ASP A 172 -16.54 -13.26 5.21
CA ASP A 172 -17.73 -13.58 5.99
C ASP A 172 -18.95 -13.02 5.24
N LEU A 173 -19.91 -13.91 4.98
CA LEU A 173 -21.10 -13.66 4.16
C LEU A 173 -22.35 -13.98 4.99
N GLU A 174 -23.13 -12.93 5.24
CA GLU A 174 -24.40 -13.03 5.95
C GLU A 174 -25.55 -12.78 4.98
N GLY A 175 -26.70 -13.46 5.19
CA GLY A 175 -27.95 -13.20 4.44
C GLY A 175 -28.02 -13.76 3.01
N ILE A 176 -26.99 -14.47 2.55
CA ILE A 176 -26.98 -15.10 1.22
C ILE A 176 -27.37 -16.58 1.27
N THR A 177 -27.95 -17.07 0.19
CA THR A 177 -28.25 -18.49 -0.05
C THR A 177 -27.33 -19.01 -1.14
N VAL A 178 -26.85 -20.25 -0.99
CA VAL A 178 -26.01 -20.93 -1.98
C VAL A 178 -26.47 -22.37 -2.18
N ASP A 179 -26.55 -22.80 -3.44
CA ASP A 179 -27.02 -24.14 -3.79
C ASP A 179 -25.89 -25.19 -3.71
N GLY A 180 -26.17 -26.28 -3.01
CA GLY A 180 -25.33 -27.49 -3.00
C GLY A 180 -24.12 -27.46 -2.05
N ILE A 181 -23.82 -26.33 -1.42
CA ILE A 181 -22.78 -26.17 -0.39
C ILE A 181 -23.29 -25.28 0.75
N SER A 182 -22.55 -25.19 1.86
CA SER A 182 -22.82 -24.18 2.88
C SER A 182 -22.18 -22.83 2.50
N VAL A 183 -22.67 -21.75 3.11
CA VAL A 183 -22.08 -20.41 2.95
C VAL A 183 -20.62 -20.38 3.40
N GLN A 184 -20.26 -21.09 4.48
CA GLN A 184 -18.87 -21.18 4.93
C GLN A 184 -17.95 -21.89 3.93
N GLN A 185 -18.47 -22.88 3.20
CA GLN A 185 -17.71 -23.51 2.12
C GLN A 185 -17.48 -22.53 0.96
N LEU A 186 -18.49 -21.71 0.62
CA LEU A 186 -18.36 -20.65 -0.38
C LEU A 186 -17.33 -19.59 0.04
N GLU A 187 -17.35 -19.14 1.30
CA GLU A 187 -16.35 -18.22 1.87
C GLU A 187 -14.93 -18.76 1.67
N LYS A 188 -14.70 -20.04 2.01
CA LYS A 188 -13.39 -20.68 1.81
C LYS A 188 -12.97 -20.78 0.35
N LEU A 189 -13.91 -21.01 -0.58
CA LEU A 189 -13.61 -20.97 -2.00
C LEU A 189 -13.15 -19.57 -2.44
N ILE A 190 -13.83 -18.52 -1.97
CA ILE A 190 -13.46 -17.13 -2.25
C ILE A 190 -12.08 -16.80 -1.66
N GLU A 191 -11.85 -17.10 -0.39
CA GLU A 191 -10.57 -16.85 0.29
C GLU A 191 -9.40 -17.53 -0.44
N ASN A 192 -9.54 -18.82 -0.75
CA ASN A 192 -8.51 -19.59 -1.45
C ASN A 192 -8.25 -19.07 -2.86
N TYR A 193 -9.30 -18.67 -3.58
CA TYR A 193 -9.17 -18.08 -4.90
C TYR A 193 -8.41 -16.76 -4.84
N LEU A 194 -8.75 -15.87 -3.89
CA LEU A 194 -8.09 -14.57 -3.73
C LEU A 194 -6.61 -14.73 -3.38
N LEU A 195 -6.27 -15.62 -2.44
CA LEU A 195 -4.88 -15.89 -2.06
C LEU A 195 -4.08 -16.51 -3.21
N THR A 196 -4.66 -17.49 -3.90
CA THR A 196 -4.01 -18.13 -5.05
C THR A 196 -3.75 -17.12 -6.16
N LYS A 197 -4.74 -16.28 -6.51
CA LYS A 197 -4.57 -15.24 -7.52
C LYS A 197 -3.55 -14.18 -7.11
N PHE A 198 -3.50 -13.84 -5.82
CA PHE A 198 -2.46 -12.96 -5.31
C PHE A 198 -1.08 -13.61 -5.51
N ASP A 199 -0.89 -14.86 -5.08
CA ASP A 199 0.40 -15.54 -5.20
C ASP A 199 0.86 -15.75 -6.66
N GLU A 200 -0.08 -16.02 -7.58
CA GLU A 200 0.19 -16.14 -9.01
C GLU A 200 0.67 -14.82 -9.64
N THR A 201 0.21 -13.68 -9.13
CA THR A 201 0.41 -12.36 -9.76
C THR A 201 1.33 -11.43 -8.96
N LYS A 202 1.69 -11.77 -7.72
CA LYS A 202 2.40 -10.88 -6.80
C LYS A 202 3.74 -10.41 -7.34
N GLU A 203 4.50 -11.23 -8.07
CA GLU A 203 5.80 -10.84 -8.61
C GLU A 203 5.66 -9.75 -9.68
N GLU A 204 4.73 -9.97 -10.62
CA GLU A 204 4.41 -8.99 -11.67
C GLU A 204 3.84 -7.71 -11.08
N GLN A 205 2.89 -7.82 -10.14
CA GLN A 205 2.31 -6.67 -9.45
C GLN A 205 3.36 -5.90 -8.65
N SER A 206 4.25 -6.59 -7.95
CA SER A 206 5.32 -5.95 -7.17
C SER A 206 6.25 -5.16 -8.08
N LYS A 207 6.64 -5.74 -9.22
CA LYS A 207 7.46 -5.04 -10.22
C LYS A 207 6.74 -3.82 -10.80
N MET A 208 5.50 -4.00 -11.26
CA MET A 208 4.70 -2.91 -11.83
C MET A 208 4.52 -1.76 -10.84
N ILE A 209 4.21 -2.06 -9.58
CA ILE A 209 4.04 -1.04 -8.54
C ILE A 209 5.40 -0.40 -8.22
N GLY A 210 6.48 -1.17 -8.10
CA GLY A 210 7.83 -0.63 -7.91
C GLY A 210 8.25 0.34 -9.03
N ASP A 211 8.04 -0.04 -10.28
CA ASP A 211 8.33 0.80 -11.45
C ASP A 211 7.47 2.08 -11.46
N MET A 212 6.19 1.96 -11.09
CA MET A 212 5.30 3.11 -10.95
C MET A 212 5.77 4.07 -9.84
N ILE A 213 6.13 3.53 -8.67
CA ILE A 213 6.66 4.30 -7.54
C ILE A 213 7.91 5.08 -7.97
N LYS A 214 8.88 4.38 -8.56
CA LYS A 214 10.10 4.98 -9.09
C LYS A 214 9.77 6.09 -10.11
N SER A 215 8.89 5.83 -11.07
CA SER A 215 8.54 6.81 -12.10
C SER A 215 7.88 8.07 -11.51
N GLN A 216 6.94 7.92 -10.57
CA GLN A 216 6.20 9.05 -10.00
C GLN A 216 7.10 9.92 -9.11
N PHE A 217 7.93 9.31 -8.26
CA PHE A 217 8.87 10.07 -7.44
C PHE A 217 9.93 10.79 -8.29
N ASN A 218 10.52 10.11 -9.26
CA ASN A 218 11.52 10.71 -10.15
C ASN A 218 10.97 11.91 -10.94
N LYS A 219 9.71 11.84 -11.39
CA LYS A 219 9.00 12.98 -12.01
C LYS A 219 8.77 14.10 -11.01
N SER A 220 8.33 13.78 -9.80
CA SER A 220 8.00 14.76 -8.76
C SER A 220 9.24 15.48 -8.22
N TRP A 221 10.39 14.81 -8.17
CA TRP A 221 11.67 15.36 -7.70
C TRP A 221 12.53 15.95 -8.82
N THR A 222 12.00 16.01 -10.05
CA THR A 222 12.72 16.65 -11.16
C THR A 222 12.96 18.13 -10.84
N GLY A 223 14.23 18.54 -10.87
CA GLY A 223 14.67 19.89 -10.55
C GLY A 223 14.96 20.15 -9.08
N TYR A 224 14.86 19.13 -8.20
CA TYR A 224 15.12 19.26 -6.76
C TYR A 224 16.28 18.40 -6.31
N SER A 225 17.23 19.01 -5.62
CA SER A 225 18.33 18.34 -4.94
C SER A 225 17.84 17.48 -3.76
N THR A 226 18.72 16.62 -3.26
CA THR A 226 18.40 15.78 -2.09
C THR A 226 17.98 16.62 -0.86
N ASP A 227 18.69 17.72 -0.58
CA ASP A 227 18.42 18.57 0.58
C ASP A 227 17.09 19.32 0.46
N GLU A 228 16.71 19.76 -0.74
CA GLU A 228 15.43 20.42 -0.99
C GLU A 228 14.26 19.46 -0.77
N VAL A 229 14.40 18.20 -1.21
CA VAL A 229 13.37 17.16 -0.97
C VAL A 229 13.26 16.86 0.53
N ILE A 230 14.39 16.73 1.25
CA ILE A 230 14.39 16.53 2.71
C ILE A 230 13.67 17.68 3.43
N GLN A 231 14.03 18.91 3.09
CA GLN A 231 13.46 20.09 3.74
C GLN A 231 11.96 20.18 3.49
N TRP A 232 11.52 19.93 2.24
CA TRP A 232 10.11 19.92 1.90
C TRP A 232 9.32 18.88 2.72
N LEU A 233 9.83 17.66 2.84
CA LEU A 233 9.20 16.59 3.63
C LEU A 233 9.03 17.02 5.10
N ARG A 234 10.05 17.69 5.66
CA ARG A 234 9.99 18.22 7.03
C ARG A 234 8.95 19.32 7.18
N ASP A 235 8.91 20.28 6.25
CA ASP A 235 7.98 21.41 6.28
C ASP A 235 6.51 20.97 6.17
N HIS A 236 6.27 19.82 5.52
CA HIS A 236 4.92 19.28 5.30
C HIS A 236 4.57 18.13 6.26
N THR A 237 5.38 17.91 7.30
CA THR A 237 5.04 17.02 8.40
C THR A 237 4.43 17.82 9.55
N ASN A 238 3.25 17.41 10.04
CA ASN A 238 2.62 18.03 11.22
C ASN A 238 3.39 17.74 12.52
N GLY A 239 4.39 18.56 12.84
CA GLY A 239 4.88 18.75 14.20
C GLY A 239 6.30 18.23 14.50
N SER A 240 7.17 19.18 14.83
CA SER A 240 8.58 19.02 15.26
C SER A 240 8.82 18.04 16.42
N GLY A 241 7.80 17.65 17.20
CA GLY A 241 7.93 16.70 18.30
C GLY A 241 8.01 15.21 17.89
N GLN A 242 7.58 14.85 16.67
CA GLN A 242 7.62 13.45 16.21
C GLN A 242 8.95 13.04 15.55
N MET A 243 9.75 14.01 15.10
CA MET A 243 11.10 13.79 14.57
C MET A 243 11.98 13.09 15.60
N GLU A 244 12.02 13.54 16.86
CA GLU A 244 12.85 12.90 17.89
C GLU A 244 12.39 11.47 18.22
N PHE A 245 11.08 11.19 18.24
CA PHE A 245 10.56 9.85 18.48
C PHE A 245 10.89 8.89 17.34
N ILE A 246 10.69 9.31 16.08
CA ILE A 246 10.97 8.47 14.90
C ILE A 246 12.47 8.37 14.65
N GLN A 247 13.27 9.41 14.85
CA GLN A 247 14.72 9.32 14.82
C GLN A 247 15.22 8.35 15.89
N LYS A 248 14.67 8.39 17.11
CA LYS A 248 14.98 7.42 18.18
C LYS A 248 14.51 6.01 17.84
N HIS A 249 13.37 5.87 17.15
CA HIS A 249 12.83 4.59 16.69
C HIS A 249 13.69 3.99 15.56
N ILE A 250 13.99 4.77 14.51
CA ILE A 250 14.91 4.42 13.42
C ILE A 250 16.29 4.10 13.97
N ASN A 251 16.84 4.91 14.88
CA ASN A 251 18.12 4.63 15.54
C ASN A 251 18.06 3.37 16.42
N SER A 252 16.90 3.01 16.98
CA SER A 252 16.72 1.76 17.74
C SER A 252 16.63 0.52 16.86
N PHE A 253 16.26 0.67 15.57
CA PHE A 253 16.20 -0.41 14.59
C PHE A 253 17.38 -0.44 13.62
N ALA A 254 18.15 0.65 13.51
CA ALA A 254 19.37 0.73 12.73
C ALA A 254 20.44 -0.16 13.36
N ARG A 255 20.40 -1.45 13.02
CA ARG A 255 21.61 -2.27 13.06
C ARG A 255 22.51 -1.76 11.95
N VAL A 256 23.53 -0.99 12.34
CA VAL A 256 24.72 -0.82 11.51
C VAL A 256 25.31 -2.22 11.35
N LEU A 257 25.21 -2.78 10.15
CA LEU A 257 26.02 -3.94 9.76
C LEU A 257 27.36 -3.43 9.24
#